data_AF-A0A174HRU2-F1
#
_entry.id   AF-A0A174HRU2-F1
#
_cell.length_a   1.000
_cell.length_b   1.000
_cell.length_c   1.000
_cell.angle_alpha   90.00
_cell.angle_beta   90.00
_cell.angle_gamma   90.00
#
_symmetry.space_group_name_H-M   'P 1'
#
loop_
_entity.id
_entity.type
_entity.pdbx_description
1 polymer ?
#
loop_
_entity_poly.entity_id
_entity_poly.type
_entity_poly.pdbx_seq_one_letter_code
_entity_poly.pdbx_strand_id
1 'polypeptide(L)' 'MRIVCGLDVHKDSVFACILNDNGDKLEFKYGVLTPELEELHQVSELLFHQVVAW' A
#
# COMPACT_ATOMS: atom_id res chain seq x y z
N MET A 1 6.03 -13.88 -12.73
CA MET A 1 6.31 -13.53 -11.34
C MET A 1 5.55 -12.25 -11.03
N ARG A 2 4.35 -12.37 -10.49
CA ARG A 2 3.52 -11.24 -10.09
C ARG A 2 3.83 -10.96 -8.62
N ILE A 3 4.11 -9.70 -8.34
CA ILE A 3 4.21 -9.17 -6.98
C ILE A 3 3.10 -8.14 -6.89
N VAL A 4 2.24 -8.25 -5.88
CA VAL A 4 1.18 -7.28 -5.61
C VAL A 4 1.44 -6.61 -4.27
N CYS A 5 1.16 -5.32 -4.20
CA CYS A 5 1.23 -4.54 -2.98
C CYS A 5 -0.15 -3.94 -2.70
N GLY A 6 -0.67 -4.15 -1.49
CA GLY A 6 -1.81 -3.42 -0.95
C GLY A 6 -1.33 -2.35 0.01
N LEU A 7 -1.88 -1.14 -0.10
CA LEU A 7 -1.66 -0.05 0.83
C LEU A 7 -2.98 0.26 1.54
N ASP A 8 -2.92 0.39 2.86
CA ASP A 8 -4.02 0.87 3.68
C ASP A 8 -3.56 2.07 4.50
N VAL A 9 -4.38 3.12 4.53
CA VAL A 9 -4.12 4.33 5.31
C VAL A 9 -5.18 4.42 6.39
N HIS A 10 -4.75 4.22 7.64
CA HIS A 10 -5.64 4.32 8.79
C HIS A 10 -5.13 5.37 9.77
N LYS A 11 -5.94 6.42 9.96
CA LYS A 11 -5.59 7.62 10.75
C LYS A 11 -4.33 8.28 10.19
N ASP A 12 -3.25 8.27 10.96
CA ASP A 12 -1.96 8.88 10.68
C ASP A 12 -0.90 7.85 10.29
N SER A 13 -1.27 6.58 10.09
CA SER A 13 -0.36 5.48 9.78
C SER A 13 -0.65 4.86 8.41
N VAL A 14 0.41 4.43 7.73
CA VAL A 14 0.31 3.68 6.47
C VAL A 14 0.74 2.24 6.70
N PHE A 15 -0.06 1.30 6.23
CA PHE A 15 0.20 -0.12 6.25
C PHE A 15 0.44 -0.60 4.83
N ALA A 16 1.52 -1.35 4.61
CA ALA A 16 1.83 -1.96 3.32
C ALA A 16 1.90 -3.47 3.46
N CYS A 17 1.26 -4.18 2.55
CA CYS A 17 1.31 -5.63 2.47
C CYS A 17 1.78 -6.03 1.06
N ILE A 18 2.91 -6.74 0.99
CA ILE A 18 3.42 -7.32 -0.26
C ILE A 18 3.11 -8.81 -0.25
N LEU A 19 2.49 -9.29 -1.33
CA LEU A 19 2.23 -10.70 -1.58
C LEU A 19 2.90 -11.11 -2.90
N ASN A 20 3.65 -12.21 -2.86
CA ASN A 20 4.24 -12.82 -4.06
C ASN A 20 3.46 -14.06 -4.51
N ASP A 21 3.81 -14.59 -5.69
CA ASP A 21 3.19 -15.80 -6.25
C ASP A 21 3.36 -17.06 -5.38
N ASN A 22 4.35 -17.09 -4.48
CA ASN A 22 4.58 -18.21 -3.56
C ASN A 22 3.66 -18.14 -2.33
N GLY A 23 2.88 -17.05 -2.19
CA GLY A 23 2.06 -16.79 -1.02
C GLY A 23 2.84 -16.19 0.16
N ASP A 24 4.12 -15.83 -0.02
CA ASP A 24 4.88 -15.15 1.03
C ASP A 24 4.31 -13.74 1.22
N LYS A 25 4.06 -13.39 2.48
CA LYS A 25 3.48 -12.12 2.90
C LYS A 25 4.50 -11.32 3.69
N LEU A 26 4.77 -10.09 3.25
CA LEU A 26 5.57 -9.12 3.98
C LEU A 26 4.69 -7.94 4.37
N GLU A 27 4.63 -7.63 5.66
CA GLU A 27 3.83 -6.54 6.20
C GLU A 27 4.73 -5.45 6.80
N PHE A 28 4.40 -4.20 6.51
CA PHE A 28 5.10 -3.03 7.01
C PHE A 28 4.10 -2.05 7.60
N LYS A 29 4.45 -1.47 8.74
CA LYS A 29 3.77 -0.31 9.31
C LYS A 29 4.71 0.88 9.22
N TYR A 30 4.36 1.83 8.39
CA TYR A 30 4.94 3.15 8.41
C TYR A 30 4.14 3.98 9.42
N GLY A 31 4.86 4.78 10.21
CA GLY A 31 4.26 5.68 11.19
C GLY A 31 3.58 6.85 10.50
N VAL A 32 3.87 8.06 10.97
CA VAL A 32 3.27 9.31 10.47
C VAL A 32 3.26 9.37 8.94
N LEU A 33 2.07 9.58 8.39
CA LEU A 33 1.86 9.86 6.97
C LEU A 33 2.72 11.05 6.56
N THR A 34 3.71 10.81 5.70
CA THR A 34 4.55 11.87 5.13
C THR A 34 3.93 12.35 3.81
N PRO A 35 4.22 13.60 3.39
CA PRO A 35 3.72 14.12 2.11
C PRO A 35 4.03 13.20 0.91
N GLU A 36 5.18 12.53 0.93
CA GLU A 36 5.59 11.60 -0.13
C GLU A 36 4.75 10.32 -0.14
N LEU A 37 4.28 9.86 1.02
CA LEU A 37 3.35 8.72 1.11
C LEU A 37 1.94 9.10 0.68
N GLU A 38 1.51 10.33 0.97
CA GLU A 38 0.25 10.89 0.46
C GLU A 38 0.26 10.99 -1.07
N GLU A 39 1.36 11.48 -1.65
CA GLU A 39 1.53 11.56 -3.10
C GLU A 39 1.55 10.15 -3.73
N LEU A 40 2.23 9.19 -3.10
CA LEU A 40 2.22 7.80 -3.54
C LEU A 40 0.81 7.21 -3.52
N HIS A 41 0.02 7.47 -2.47
CA HIS A 41 -1.38 7.06 -2.38
C HIS A 41 -2.20 7.64 -3.53
N GLN A 42 -2.16 8.95 -3.75
CA GLN A 42 -2.91 9.62 -4.82
C GLN A 42 -2.54 9.11 -6.21
N VAL A 43 -1.23 8.95 -6.47
CA VAL A 43 -0.75 8.40 -7.75
C VAL A 43 -1.20 6.95 -7.91
N SER A 44 -1.21 6.16 -6.83
CA SER A 44 -1.71 4.79 -6.88
C SER A 44 -3.21 4.70 -7.17
N GLU A 45 -4.04 5.56 -6.59
CA GLU A 45 -5.48 5.60 -6.89
C GLU A 45 -5.75 5.99 -8.35
N LEU A 46 -4.98 6.95 -8.87
CA LEU A 46 -5.12 7.44 -10.25
C LEU A 46 -4.65 6.40 -11.30
N LEU A 47 -3.59 5.66 -11.01
CA LEU A 47 -3.01 4.67 -11.93
C LEU A 47 -3.67 3.29 -11.80
N PHE A 48 -4.18 2.96 -10.62
CA PHE A 48 -4.79 1.68 -10.33
C PHE A 48 -6.20 1.91 -9.78
N HIS A 49 -7.21 1.73 -10.63
CA HIS A 49 -8.63 1.66 -10.25
C HIS A 49 -8.96 0.52 -9.24
N GLN A 50 -7.96 -0.14 -8.65
CA GLN A 50 -8.05 -1.33 -7.81
C GLN A 50 -7.13 -1.28 -6.57
N VAL A 51 -6.76 -0.10 -6.07
CA VAL A 51 -6.35 -0.04 -4.66
C VAL A 51 -7.63 -0.22 -3.86
N VAL A 52 -7.94 -1.48 -3.53
CA VAL A 52 -9.07 -1.82 -2.69
C VAL A 52 -8.67 -1.44 -1.27
N ALA A 53 -9.09 -0.24 -0.84
CA ALA A 53 -9.18 0.08 0.57
C ALA A 53 -10.14 -0.95 1.19
N TRP A 54 -9.62 -1.79 2.08
CA TRP A 54 -10.40 -2.70 2.92
C TRP A 54 -10.51 -2.13 4.32
#